data_AF-A0A5N7MMS7-F1
#
_entry.id   AF-A0A5N7MMS7-F1
#
_cell.length_a   1.000
_cell.length_b   1.000
_cell.length_c   1.000
_cell.angle_alpha   90.00
_cell.angle_beta   90.00
_cell.angle_gamma   90.00
#
_symmetry.space_group_name_H-M   'P 1'
#
loop_
_entity.id
_entity.type
_entity.pdbx_description
1 polymer ?
#
loop_
_entity_poly.entity_id
_entity_poly.type
_entity_poly.pdbx_seq_one_letter_code
_entity_poly.pdbx_strand_id
1 'polypeptide(L)'
;MIKFILGLPYVMRGPLLDTARALKAPVLFSANALSNWKKDALGIPVWNGFNTKRLGLLDGMEAYLDCGGFVAARQYRGYAWSVDEYLDLCAAYPWRWVASMDYCVEPEIAGNRETVLDRISATVALNRACMIGARDRGILHRLMPVIQGWMPEDYARCLDRMPDLSSFEVIGVGSMCRRHLNGSTGILQVVEELDRHLQGSSVKLHLFGLKGIGAAELRGHPRISTVDSQAYGTRARVLAREAGFSKTNKFLAEIMADWYQRQVAAIEQPVKTTRHPSPLLNLCPPRPDDPMEARLQQAREQMRELLESGEIDWEQVHDGNVLAWAYDEEAEAGEPSILLAA
;
A
#
# COMPACT_ATOMS: atom_id res chain seq x y z
N MET A 1 -11.27 -10.36 16.59
CA MET A 1 -10.55 -11.47 15.92
C MET A 1 -10.16 -10.99 14.54
N ILE A 2 -8.93 -11.26 14.08
CA ILE A 2 -8.45 -10.83 12.77
C ILE A 2 -9.21 -11.58 11.67
N LYS A 3 -9.63 -10.87 10.62
CA LYS A 3 -10.21 -11.46 9.41
C LYS A 3 -9.13 -11.67 8.34
N PHE A 4 -9.06 -12.88 7.77
CA PHE A 4 -8.16 -13.19 6.66
C PHE A 4 -8.90 -13.07 5.32
N ILE A 5 -8.44 -12.16 4.47
CA ILE A 5 -9.03 -11.85 3.16
C ILE A 5 -8.27 -12.59 2.07
N LEU A 6 -9.00 -13.33 1.24
CA LEU A 6 -8.45 -14.14 0.16
C LEU A 6 -8.22 -13.28 -1.09
N GLY A 7 -6.97 -12.99 -1.43
CA GLY A 7 -6.65 -12.31 -2.68
C GLY A 7 -6.98 -13.21 -3.88
N LEU A 8 -7.64 -12.69 -4.92
CA LEU A 8 -7.94 -13.41 -6.15
C LEU A 8 -7.33 -12.70 -7.37
N PRO A 9 -6.81 -13.44 -8.38
CA PRO A 9 -6.09 -12.86 -9.50
C PRO A 9 -6.99 -12.15 -10.54
N TYR A 10 -8.28 -12.44 -10.57
CA TYR A 10 -9.22 -11.91 -11.56
C TYR A 10 -10.67 -12.16 -11.14
N VAL A 11 -11.58 -11.31 -11.63
CA VAL A 11 -13.03 -11.49 -11.49
C VAL A 11 -13.57 -12.25 -12.70
N MET A 12 -13.60 -13.58 -12.62
CA MET A 12 -14.16 -14.45 -13.67
C MET A 12 -14.88 -15.65 -13.08
N ARG A 13 -15.93 -16.14 -13.78
CA ARG A 13 -16.56 -17.43 -13.47
C ARG A 13 -15.54 -18.55 -13.61
N GLY A 14 -15.61 -19.52 -12.70
CA GLY A 14 -14.77 -20.71 -12.73
C GLY A 14 -14.15 -21.04 -11.37
N PRO A 15 -13.22 -22.01 -11.34
CA PRO A 15 -12.85 -22.71 -10.12
C PRO A 15 -12.46 -21.81 -8.94
N LEU A 16 -11.69 -20.74 -9.18
CA LEU A 16 -11.24 -19.87 -8.08
C LEU A 16 -12.41 -19.12 -7.44
N LEU A 17 -13.26 -18.48 -8.24
CA LEU A 17 -14.38 -17.72 -7.71
C LEU A 17 -15.42 -18.64 -7.07
N ASP A 18 -15.70 -19.78 -7.70
CA ASP A 18 -16.64 -20.78 -7.20
C ASP A 18 -16.16 -21.36 -5.86
N THR A 19 -14.86 -21.67 -5.73
CA THR A 19 -14.25 -22.13 -4.48
C THR A 19 -14.29 -21.05 -3.40
N ALA A 20 -13.95 -19.80 -3.71
CA ALA A 20 -14.01 -18.71 -2.74
C ALA A 20 -15.44 -18.51 -2.20
N ARG A 21 -16.45 -18.62 -3.09
CA ARG A 21 -17.87 -18.57 -2.71
C ARG A 21 -18.28 -19.75 -1.83
N ALA A 22 -17.87 -20.97 -2.18
CA ALA A 22 -18.15 -22.17 -1.38
C ALA A 22 -17.55 -22.09 0.03
N LEU A 23 -16.35 -21.51 0.16
CA LEU A 23 -15.68 -21.26 1.44
C LEU A 23 -16.29 -20.09 2.22
N LYS A 24 -17.18 -19.30 1.60
CA LYS A 24 -17.67 -18.01 2.12
C LYS A 24 -16.51 -17.06 2.49
N ALA A 25 -15.41 -17.15 1.74
CA ALA A 25 -14.22 -16.35 2.00
C ALA A 25 -14.47 -14.88 1.60
N PRO A 26 -14.14 -13.88 2.45
CA PRO A 26 -13.94 -12.52 1.98
C PRO A 26 -12.86 -12.49 0.90
N VAL A 27 -13.07 -11.72 -0.16
CA VAL A 27 -12.18 -11.68 -1.33
C VAL A 27 -11.63 -10.30 -1.60
N LEU A 28 -10.36 -10.22 -1.98
CA LEU A 28 -9.71 -8.99 -2.41
C LEU A 28 -9.23 -9.09 -3.85
N PHE A 29 -9.42 -8.02 -4.61
CA PHE A 29 -8.90 -7.89 -5.96
C PHE A 29 -8.01 -6.66 -6.05
N SER A 30 -6.93 -6.76 -6.82
CA SER A 30 -6.20 -5.57 -7.26
C SER A 30 -6.96 -4.89 -8.39
N ALA A 31 -6.98 -3.56 -8.43
CA ALA A 31 -7.52 -2.78 -9.54
C ALA A 31 -6.93 -3.22 -10.88
N ASN A 32 -5.65 -3.62 -10.90
CA ASN A 32 -5.01 -4.11 -12.12
C ASN A 32 -5.65 -5.39 -12.68
N ALA A 33 -6.29 -6.21 -11.83
CA ALA A 33 -7.02 -7.40 -12.27
C ALA A 33 -8.28 -7.06 -13.09
N LEU A 34 -8.70 -5.80 -13.05
CA LEU A 34 -9.83 -5.25 -13.80
C LEU A 34 -9.35 -4.40 -14.98
N SER A 35 -8.05 -4.15 -15.14
CA SER A 35 -7.50 -3.36 -16.25
C SER A 35 -7.75 -4.01 -17.61
N ASN A 36 -8.17 -3.20 -18.58
CA ASN A 36 -8.23 -3.57 -19.97
C ASN A 36 -7.06 -2.93 -20.73
N TRP A 37 -6.44 -3.69 -21.62
CA TRP A 37 -5.28 -3.25 -22.41
C TRP A 37 -5.58 -3.46 -23.88
N LYS A 38 -5.28 -2.45 -24.71
CA LYS A 38 -5.34 -2.54 -26.17
C LYS A 38 -3.93 -2.44 -26.74
N LYS A 39 -3.77 -2.82 -28.00
CA LYS A 39 -2.56 -2.55 -28.76
C LYS A 39 -2.74 -1.28 -29.57
N ASP A 40 -1.76 -0.38 -29.53
CA ASP A 40 -1.69 0.74 -30.46
C ASP A 40 -1.30 0.29 -31.87
N ALA A 41 -1.12 1.25 -32.79
CA ALA A 41 -0.73 0.99 -34.18
C ALA A 41 0.63 0.27 -34.31
N LEU A 42 1.50 0.35 -33.29
CA LEU A 42 2.82 -0.28 -33.23
C LEU A 42 2.79 -1.62 -32.47
N GLY A 43 1.62 -2.05 -32.00
CA GLY A 43 1.47 -3.27 -31.23
C GLY A 43 1.81 -3.13 -29.74
N ILE A 44 2.07 -1.91 -29.26
CA ILE A 44 2.45 -1.62 -27.88
C ILE A 44 1.18 -1.64 -27.01
N PRO A 45 1.19 -2.34 -25.86
CA PRO A 45 0.08 -2.30 -24.93
C PRO A 45 -0.15 -0.90 -24.36
N VAL A 46 -1.37 -0.40 -24.52
CA VAL A 46 -1.87 0.86 -23.94
C VAL A 46 -3.05 0.54 -23.04
N TRP A 47 -3.04 1.08 -21.83
CA TRP A 47 -4.14 0.91 -20.89
C TRP A 47 -5.40 1.59 -21.43
N ASN A 48 -6.55 0.92 -21.32
CA ASN A 48 -7.82 1.35 -21.89
C ASN A 48 -8.95 1.12 -20.88
N GLY A 49 -8.84 1.70 -19.69
CA GLY A 49 -9.89 1.68 -18.69
C GLY A 49 -10.00 0.37 -17.91
N PHE A 50 -10.84 0.40 -16.88
CA PHE A 50 -11.23 -0.79 -16.13
C PHE A 50 -12.45 -1.49 -16.74
N ASN A 51 -12.49 -2.81 -16.65
CA ASN A 51 -13.60 -3.64 -17.08
C ASN A 51 -14.51 -3.99 -15.90
N THR A 52 -15.60 -3.22 -15.75
CA THR A 52 -16.57 -3.38 -14.67
C THR A 52 -17.70 -4.38 -14.98
N LYS A 53 -17.77 -4.91 -16.21
CA LYS A 53 -18.88 -5.76 -16.68
C LYS A 53 -19.09 -7.03 -15.85
N ARG A 54 -18.06 -7.48 -15.14
CA ARG A 54 -18.06 -8.73 -14.36
C ARG A 54 -18.23 -8.52 -12.86
N LEU A 55 -18.39 -7.28 -12.39
CA LEU A 55 -18.50 -7.01 -10.94
C LEU A 55 -19.74 -7.67 -10.32
N GLY A 56 -20.84 -7.83 -11.05
CA GLY A 56 -22.01 -8.58 -10.58
C GLY A 56 -21.74 -10.08 -10.30
N LEU A 57 -20.59 -10.63 -10.69
CA LEU A 57 -20.18 -11.98 -10.26
C LEU A 57 -19.79 -12.02 -8.77
N LEU A 58 -19.59 -10.87 -8.13
CA LEU A 58 -19.24 -10.73 -6.73
C LEU A 58 -20.48 -10.60 -5.83
N ASP A 59 -21.68 -10.50 -6.40
CA ASP A 59 -22.92 -10.34 -5.64
C ASP A 59 -23.07 -11.44 -4.58
N GLY A 60 -23.38 -11.01 -3.35
CA GLY A 60 -23.46 -11.86 -2.16
C GLY A 60 -22.12 -12.25 -1.54
N MET A 61 -20.99 -11.75 -2.05
CA MET A 61 -19.66 -11.94 -1.45
C MET A 61 -19.21 -10.67 -0.73
N GLU A 62 -18.42 -10.84 0.33
CA GLU A 62 -17.71 -9.75 0.98
C GLU A 62 -16.44 -9.42 0.15
N ALA A 63 -16.48 -8.34 -0.64
CA ALA A 63 -15.44 -8.01 -1.60
C ALA A 63 -14.72 -6.69 -1.30
N TYR A 64 -13.41 -6.69 -1.51
CA TYR A 64 -12.48 -5.60 -1.22
C TYR A 64 -11.66 -5.26 -2.47
N LEU A 65 -11.23 -4.00 -2.58
CA LEU A 65 -10.44 -3.51 -3.72
C LEU A 65 -9.12 -2.90 -3.24
N ASP A 66 -8.01 -3.49 -3.66
CA ASP A 66 -6.68 -2.90 -3.59
C ASP A 66 -6.45 -2.00 -4.83
N CYS A 67 -5.80 -0.85 -4.65
CA CYS A 67 -5.50 0.08 -5.74
C CYS A 67 -4.43 -0.46 -6.70
N GLY A 68 -3.64 -1.47 -6.30
CA GLY A 68 -2.65 -2.10 -7.16
C GLY A 68 -1.33 -1.32 -7.30
N GLY A 69 -0.99 -0.45 -6.34
CA GLY A 69 0.21 0.40 -6.37
C GLY A 69 1.51 -0.38 -6.60
N PHE A 70 1.68 -1.55 -5.97
CA PHE A 70 2.85 -2.39 -6.21
C PHE A 70 2.95 -2.90 -7.64
N VAL A 71 1.82 -3.35 -8.22
CA VAL A 71 1.79 -3.87 -9.59
C VAL A 71 2.06 -2.74 -10.58
N ALA A 72 1.46 -1.58 -10.36
CA ALA A 72 1.67 -0.37 -11.14
C ALA A 72 3.15 0.04 -11.15
N ALA A 73 3.76 0.18 -9.98
CA ALA A 73 5.18 0.52 -9.86
C ALA A 73 6.08 -0.54 -10.53
N ARG A 74 5.81 -1.83 -10.31
CA ARG A 74 6.69 -2.91 -10.81
C ARG A 74 6.58 -3.14 -12.32
N GLN A 75 5.38 -3.03 -12.90
CA GLN A 75 5.12 -3.36 -14.31
C GLN A 75 5.13 -2.13 -15.22
N TYR A 76 4.65 -0.99 -14.73
CA TYR A 76 4.41 0.21 -15.54
C TYR A 76 5.24 1.42 -15.08
N ARG A 77 6.06 1.27 -14.03
CA ARG A 77 6.86 2.35 -13.39
C ARG A 77 6.02 3.48 -12.80
N GLY A 78 4.73 3.24 -12.57
CA GLY A 78 3.76 4.22 -12.12
C GLY A 78 2.34 3.72 -12.41
N TYR A 79 1.33 4.47 -12.00
CA TYR A 79 -0.04 4.11 -12.36
C TYR A 79 -0.30 4.34 -13.85
N ALA A 80 -1.00 3.40 -14.47
CA ALA A 80 -1.47 3.55 -15.85
C ALA A 80 -2.84 4.25 -15.92
N TRP A 81 -3.39 4.64 -14.77
CA TRP A 81 -4.69 5.26 -14.58
C TRP A 81 -4.58 6.41 -13.58
N SER A 82 -5.46 7.39 -13.75
CA SER A 82 -5.59 8.53 -12.85
C SER A 82 -6.34 8.19 -11.56
N VAL A 83 -6.30 9.13 -10.59
CA VAL A 83 -7.12 9.05 -9.37
C VAL A 83 -8.60 8.99 -9.70
N ASP A 84 -9.08 9.81 -10.63
CA ASP A 84 -10.50 9.83 -11.01
C ASP A 84 -10.95 8.51 -11.65
N GLU A 85 -10.16 7.95 -12.57
CA GLU A 85 -10.49 6.66 -13.19
C GLU A 85 -10.50 5.52 -12.18
N TYR A 86 -9.62 5.55 -11.18
CA TYR A 86 -9.64 4.60 -10.08
C TYR A 86 -10.87 4.79 -9.19
N LEU A 87 -11.22 6.02 -8.83
CA LEU A 87 -12.37 6.29 -7.98
C LEU A 87 -13.71 5.99 -8.68
N ASP A 88 -13.77 6.10 -10.01
CA ASP A 88 -14.92 5.64 -10.80
C ASP A 88 -15.08 4.11 -10.70
N LEU A 89 -13.97 3.36 -10.71
CA LEU A 89 -14.00 1.91 -10.42
C LEU A 89 -14.46 1.62 -8.99
N CYS A 90 -14.01 2.40 -8.02
CA CYS A 90 -14.44 2.29 -6.63
C CYS A 90 -15.95 2.57 -6.47
N ALA A 91 -16.50 3.50 -7.23
CA ALA A 91 -17.92 3.81 -7.23
C ALA A 91 -18.77 2.74 -7.95
N ALA A 92 -18.19 2.02 -8.92
CA ALA A 92 -18.91 1.09 -9.79
C ALA A 92 -19.45 -0.19 -9.10
N TYR A 93 -19.05 -0.48 -7.86
CA TYR A 93 -19.54 -1.64 -7.11
C TYR A 93 -19.54 -1.33 -5.60
N PRO A 94 -20.47 -1.90 -4.80
CA PRO A 94 -20.51 -1.73 -3.34
C PRO A 94 -19.41 -2.54 -2.62
N TRP A 95 -18.14 -2.19 -2.86
CA TRP A 95 -17.00 -2.76 -2.13
C TRP A 95 -17.14 -2.54 -0.62
N ARG A 96 -16.68 -3.49 0.20
CA ARG A 96 -16.66 -3.35 1.65
C ARG A 96 -15.72 -2.24 2.09
N TRP A 97 -14.53 -2.19 1.49
CA TRP A 97 -13.71 -1.00 1.40
C TRP A 97 -12.91 -1.02 0.11
N VAL A 98 -12.41 0.16 -0.28
CA VAL A 98 -11.46 0.38 -1.37
C VAL A 98 -10.22 1.07 -0.80
N ALA A 99 -9.03 0.58 -1.10
CA ALA A 99 -7.79 1.21 -0.65
C ALA A 99 -7.58 2.54 -1.38
N SER A 100 -7.04 3.57 -0.72
CA SER A 100 -6.52 4.73 -1.47
C SER A 100 -5.39 4.29 -2.39
N MET A 101 -5.13 5.08 -3.45
CA MET A 101 -3.90 4.94 -4.21
C MET A 101 -2.69 5.28 -3.34
N ASP A 102 -1.56 4.64 -3.59
CA ASP A 102 -0.36 4.72 -2.79
C ASP A 102 0.92 4.47 -3.61
N TYR A 103 2.07 4.84 -3.06
CA TYR A 103 3.37 4.54 -3.64
C TYR A 103 4.16 3.61 -2.72
N CYS A 104 4.12 2.32 -3.04
CA CYS A 104 4.77 1.25 -2.29
C CYS A 104 6.30 1.41 -2.17
N VAL A 105 6.88 1.09 -1.02
CA VAL A 105 8.29 1.38 -0.71
C VAL A 105 9.15 0.12 -0.50
N GLU A 106 8.74 -1.01 -1.07
CA GLU A 106 9.56 -2.23 -1.03
C GLU A 106 10.95 -1.97 -1.65
N PRO A 107 12.02 -2.63 -1.17
CA PRO A 107 13.38 -2.39 -1.65
C PRO A 107 13.59 -2.59 -3.16
N GLU A 108 12.74 -3.41 -3.80
CA GLU A 108 12.78 -3.60 -5.25
C GLU A 108 12.19 -2.44 -6.06
N ILE A 109 11.51 -1.51 -5.39
CA ILE A 109 10.90 -0.30 -5.94
C ILE A 109 11.61 0.95 -5.42
N ALA A 110 11.83 1.04 -4.10
CA ALA A 110 12.52 2.15 -3.42
C ALA A 110 13.88 1.67 -2.90
N GLY A 111 14.91 1.79 -3.74
CA GLY A 111 16.24 1.24 -3.45
C GLY A 111 17.09 2.05 -2.48
N ASN A 112 16.66 3.28 -2.11
CA ASN A 112 17.40 4.15 -1.20
C ASN A 112 16.44 4.94 -0.29
N ARG A 113 17.00 5.56 0.76
CA ARG A 113 16.24 6.26 1.81
C ARG A 113 15.41 7.43 1.27
N GLU A 114 15.97 8.24 0.38
CA GLU A 114 15.28 9.41 -0.18
C GLU A 114 14.10 8.98 -1.04
N THR A 115 14.25 7.94 -1.87
CA THR A 115 13.14 7.39 -2.64
C THR A 115 12.04 6.82 -1.74
N VAL A 116 12.36 6.24 -0.57
CA VAL A 116 11.34 5.83 0.41
C VAL A 116 10.57 7.06 0.90
N LEU A 117 11.26 8.13 1.30
CA LEU A 117 10.65 9.35 1.81
C LEU A 117 9.81 10.10 0.76
N ASP A 118 10.29 10.17 -0.48
CA ASP A 118 9.58 10.80 -1.59
C ASP A 118 8.26 10.07 -1.84
N ARG A 119 8.28 8.74 -1.82
CA ARG A 119 7.09 7.90 -2.03
C ARG A 119 6.11 7.92 -0.85
N ILE A 120 6.59 8.12 0.37
CA ILE A 120 5.72 8.40 1.53
C ILE A 120 4.96 9.71 1.29
N SER A 121 5.65 10.75 0.86
CA SER A 121 5.07 12.08 0.58
C SER A 121 4.07 12.02 -0.58
N ALA A 122 4.39 11.27 -1.63
CA ALA A 122 3.48 11.00 -2.74
C ALA A 122 2.24 10.20 -2.31
N THR A 123 2.40 9.28 -1.36
CA THR A 123 1.27 8.56 -0.74
C THR A 123 0.38 9.51 0.05
N VAL A 124 0.95 10.47 0.79
CA VAL A 124 0.18 11.51 1.49
C VAL A 124 -0.65 12.33 0.50
N ALA A 125 -0.02 12.80 -0.60
CA ALA A 125 -0.71 13.53 -1.65
C ALA A 125 -1.86 12.72 -2.29
N LEU A 126 -1.59 11.46 -2.65
CA LEU A 126 -2.62 10.56 -3.22
C LEU A 126 -3.77 10.27 -2.26
N ASN A 127 -3.49 10.12 -0.96
CA ASN A 127 -4.55 9.98 0.04
C ASN A 127 -5.46 11.20 0.06
N ARG A 128 -4.90 12.42 0.05
CA ARG A 128 -5.68 13.67 0.00
C ARG A 128 -6.56 13.73 -1.26
N ALA A 129 -5.98 13.45 -2.42
CA ALA A 129 -6.72 13.40 -3.69
C ALA A 129 -7.84 12.34 -3.66
N CYS A 130 -7.54 11.13 -3.17
CA CYS A 130 -8.53 10.06 -3.02
C CYS A 130 -9.66 10.43 -2.06
N MET A 131 -9.36 11.06 -0.92
CA MET A 131 -10.36 11.47 0.06
C MET A 131 -11.31 12.54 -0.50
N ILE A 132 -10.78 13.53 -1.22
CA ILE A 132 -11.58 14.56 -1.90
C ILE A 132 -12.47 13.90 -2.95
N GLY A 133 -11.88 13.17 -3.90
CA GLY A 133 -12.65 12.56 -4.98
C GLY A 133 -13.66 11.50 -4.49
N ALA A 134 -13.36 10.79 -3.39
CA ALA A 134 -14.29 9.85 -2.77
C ALA A 134 -15.46 10.56 -2.08
N ARG A 135 -15.23 11.74 -1.49
CA ARG A 135 -16.29 12.58 -0.92
C ARG A 135 -17.23 13.04 -2.02
N ASP A 136 -16.70 13.54 -3.13
CA ASP A 136 -17.48 14.04 -4.27
C ASP A 136 -18.34 12.94 -4.91
N ARG A 137 -17.85 11.69 -4.89
CA ARG A 137 -18.59 10.50 -5.37
C ARG A 137 -19.52 9.89 -4.31
N GLY A 138 -19.56 10.41 -3.09
CA GLY A 138 -20.37 9.85 -1.99
C GLY A 138 -19.88 8.48 -1.46
N ILE A 139 -18.62 8.13 -1.71
CA ILE A 139 -18.03 6.82 -1.37
C ILE A 139 -16.96 6.91 -0.27
N LEU A 140 -16.75 8.09 0.33
CA LEU A 140 -15.74 8.31 1.38
C LEU A 140 -15.83 7.29 2.52
N HIS A 141 -17.04 6.91 2.93
CA HIS A 141 -17.29 5.89 3.97
C HIS A 141 -16.77 4.48 3.62
N ARG A 142 -16.41 4.23 2.36
CA ARG A 142 -15.80 2.98 1.88
C ARG A 142 -14.31 3.13 1.60
N LEU A 143 -13.78 4.34 1.58
CA LEU A 143 -12.35 4.57 1.36
C LEU A 143 -11.59 4.13 2.60
N MET A 144 -10.52 3.37 2.38
CA MET A 144 -9.53 2.98 3.38
C MET A 144 -8.20 3.63 2.99
N PRO A 145 -7.82 4.74 3.63
CA PRO A 145 -6.52 5.38 3.45
C PRO A 145 -5.37 4.41 3.70
N VAL A 146 -4.29 4.54 2.93
CA VAL A 146 -3.10 3.70 3.02
C VAL A 146 -1.90 4.52 3.47
N ILE A 147 -1.22 4.06 4.52
CA ILE A 147 0.07 4.60 4.96
C ILE A 147 1.22 3.74 4.43
N GLN A 148 2.36 4.38 4.21
CA GLN A 148 3.56 3.75 3.67
C GLN A 148 4.79 3.98 4.56
N GLY A 149 5.75 3.07 4.45
CA GLY A 149 7.02 3.17 5.19
C GLY A 149 7.89 1.94 5.06
N TRP A 150 9.21 2.07 5.25
CA TRP A 150 10.13 0.94 5.34
C TRP A 150 10.57 0.68 6.78
N MET A 151 11.02 1.72 7.47
CA MET A 151 11.31 1.71 8.90
C MET A 151 10.03 1.94 9.72
N PRO A 152 9.95 1.52 11.00
CA PRO A 152 8.80 1.86 11.85
C PRO A 152 8.48 3.37 11.86
N GLU A 153 9.51 4.22 11.98
CA GLU A 153 9.39 5.68 12.05
C GLU A 153 8.84 6.30 10.76
N ASP A 154 8.98 5.62 9.62
CA ASP A 154 8.40 6.06 8.35
C ASP A 154 6.87 6.08 8.41
N TYR A 155 6.29 5.06 9.05
CA TYR A 155 4.85 4.96 9.17
C TYR A 155 4.30 6.00 10.14
N ALA A 156 5.01 6.26 11.24
CA ALA A 156 4.69 7.35 12.15
C ALA A 156 4.72 8.70 11.42
N ARG A 157 5.79 8.97 10.65
CA ARG A 157 5.91 10.16 9.80
C ARG A 157 4.76 10.29 8.81
N CYS A 158 4.36 9.20 8.15
CA CYS A 158 3.25 9.19 7.20
C CYS A 158 1.92 9.55 7.90
N LEU A 159 1.68 9.02 9.11
CA LEU A 159 0.51 9.37 9.94
C LEU A 159 0.53 10.83 10.38
N ASP A 160 1.67 11.35 10.83
CA ASP A 160 1.80 12.74 11.29
C ASP A 160 1.47 13.75 10.19
N ARG A 161 1.78 13.43 8.93
CA ARG A 161 1.45 14.24 7.75
C ARG A 161 -0.03 14.11 7.32
N MET A 162 -0.80 13.22 7.94
CA MET A 162 -2.23 12.99 7.68
C MET A 162 -3.04 12.83 8.97
N PRO A 163 -3.18 13.89 9.80
CA PRO A 163 -3.90 13.80 11.09
C PRO A 163 -5.38 13.40 10.93
N ASP A 164 -5.98 13.67 9.77
CA ASP A 164 -7.37 13.33 9.44
C ASP A 164 -7.63 11.81 9.38
N LEU A 165 -6.59 10.97 9.28
CA LEU A 165 -6.73 9.51 9.25
C LEU A 165 -7.33 8.92 10.53
N SER A 166 -7.24 9.66 11.64
CA SER A 166 -7.87 9.29 12.91
C SER A 166 -9.40 9.16 12.82
N SER A 167 -10.03 9.75 11.80
CA SER A 167 -11.48 9.66 11.55
C SER A 167 -11.93 8.38 10.85
N PHE A 168 -11.02 7.56 10.33
CA PHE A 168 -11.33 6.34 9.61
C PHE A 168 -11.38 5.12 10.55
N GLU A 169 -12.29 4.17 10.30
CA GLU A 169 -12.37 2.95 11.10
C GLU A 169 -11.14 2.05 10.90
N VAL A 170 -10.66 1.98 9.66
CA VAL A 170 -9.53 1.14 9.25
C VAL A 170 -8.61 1.95 8.35
N ILE A 171 -7.30 1.81 8.55
CA ILE A 171 -6.27 2.27 7.61
C ILE A 171 -5.46 1.06 7.11
N GLY A 172 -5.03 1.13 5.85
CA GLY A 172 -4.16 0.15 5.24
C GLY A 172 -2.69 0.43 5.54
N VAL A 173 -1.91 -0.61 5.82
CA VAL A 173 -0.47 -0.53 6.03
C VAL A 173 0.23 -1.20 4.86
N GLY A 174 0.78 -0.37 3.99
CA GLY A 174 1.46 -0.78 2.78
C GLY A 174 2.82 -1.43 3.05
N SER A 175 3.41 -2.01 1.99
CA SER A 175 4.76 -2.58 2.01
C SER A 175 5.10 -3.57 3.12
N MET A 176 4.08 -4.28 3.63
CA MET A 176 4.22 -5.38 4.57
C MET A 176 4.59 -6.71 3.91
N CYS A 177 4.31 -6.85 2.61
CA CYS A 177 4.59 -8.06 1.86
C CYS A 177 6.10 -8.39 1.87
N ARG A 178 6.43 -9.69 2.02
CA ARG A 178 7.81 -10.23 2.06
C ARG A 178 8.71 -9.76 3.20
N ARG A 179 8.22 -8.92 4.12
CA ARG A 179 8.97 -8.58 5.33
C ARG A 179 9.22 -9.80 6.22
N HIS A 180 10.32 -9.74 6.95
CA HIS A 180 10.53 -10.63 8.08
C HIS A 180 9.56 -10.29 9.21
N LEU A 181 9.23 -11.30 10.01
CA LEU A 181 8.39 -11.09 11.19
C LEU A 181 9.12 -10.24 12.24
N ASN A 182 10.39 -10.58 12.48
CA ASN A 182 11.27 -9.98 13.47
C ASN A 182 12.33 -9.07 12.80
N GLY A 183 13.14 -8.39 13.63
CA GLY A 183 14.17 -7.45 13.19
C GLY A 183 13.70 -6.00 13.25
N SER A 184 14.62 -5.05 13.09
CA SER A 184 14.34 -3.60 13.21
C SER A 184 13.30 -3.08 12.21
N THR A 185 13.19 -3.72 11.03
CA THR A 185 12.18 -3.42 10.00
C THR A 185 11.09 -4.50 9.93
N GLY A 186 11.05 -5.40 10.91
CA GLY A 186 10.13 -6.51 10.95
C GLY A 186 8.69 -6.07 11.18
N ILE A 187 7.75 -6.93 10.79
CA ILE A 187 6.31 -6.68 10.92
C ILE A 187 5.92 -6.34 12.37
N LEU A 188 6.50 -7.02 13.37
CA LEU A 188 6.19 -6.77 14.78
C LEU A 188 6.61 -5.36 15.22
N GLN A 189 7.77 -4.87 14.79
CA GLN A 189 8.24 -3.52 15.15
C GLN A 189 7.33 -2.44 14.56
N VAL A 190 6.93 -2.59 13.30
CA VAL A 190 6.01 -1.67 12.63
C VAL A 190 4.65 -1.64 13.33
N VAL A 191 4.12 -2.82 13.69
CA VAL A 191 2.79 -2.90 14.33
C VAL A 191 2.80 -2.28 15.73
N GLU A 192 3.83 -2.49 16.54
CA GLU A 192 3.93 -1.87 17.87
C GLU A 192 4.17 -0.35 17.79
N GLU A 193 4.98 0.11 16.83
CA GLU A 193 5.15 1.54 16.55
C GLU A 193 3.81 2.20 16.26
N LEU A 194 3.05 1.61 15.33
CA LEU A 194 1.71 2.08 14.97
C LEU A 194 0.73 2.00 16.12
N ASP A 195 0.76 0.94 16.93
CA ASP A 195 -0.14 0.82 18.08
C ASP A 195 0.10 1.94 19.10
N ARG A 196 1.37 2.24 19.38
CA ARG A 196 1.76 3.35 20.26
C ARG A 196 1.37 4.70 19.66
N HIS A 197 1.66 4.94 18.39
CA HIS A 197 1.34 6.20 17.71
C HIS A 197 -0.17 6.45 17.65
N LEU A 198 -0.97 5.38 17.55
CA LEU A 198 -2.44 5.41 17.54
C LEU A 198 -3.06 5.14 18.93
N GLN A 199 -2.30 5.33 20.01
CA GLN A 199 -2.86 5.23 21.36
C GLN A 199 -4.00 6.23 21.56
N GLY A 200 -5.09 5.76 22.16
CA GLY A 200 -6.32 6.54 22.32
C GLY A 200 -7.23 6.60 21.09
N SER A 201 -6.77 6.15 19.92
CA SER A 201 -7.61 6.04 18.71
C SER A 201 -8.32 4.68 18.64
N SER A 202 -9.53 4.65 18.05
CA SER A 202 -10.25 3.42 17.71
C SER A 202 -9.84 2.80 16.37
N VAL A 203 -8.99 3.49 15.59
CA VAL A 203 -8.50 3.05 14.28
C VAL A 203 -7.94 1.63 14.37
N LYS A 204 -8.31 0.79 13.40
CA LYS A 204 -7.74 -0.53 13.17
C LYS A 204 -6.87 -0.56 11.92
N LEU A 205 -6.07 -1.61 11.78
CA LEU A 205 -5.15 -1.79 10.66
C LEU A 205 -5.57 -2.94 9.75
N HIS A 206 -5.43 -2.70 8.45
CA HIS A 206 -5.33 -3.73 7.42
C HIS A 206 -3.86 -3.92 7.03
N LEU A 207 -3.33 -5.14 7.11
CA LEU A 207 -1.94 -5.40 6.70
C LEU A 207 -1.90 -6.09 5.33
N PHE A 208 -1.34 -5.38 4.33
CA PHE A 208 -1.32 -5.86 2.95
C PHE A 208 -0.33 -7.00 2.72
N GLY A 209 -0.78 -8.08 2.08
CA GLY A 209 0.09 -9.17 1.62
C GLY A 209 0.78 -9.97 2.74
N LEU A 210 0.24 -9.96 3.96
CA LEU A 210 0.82 -10.65 5.09
C LEU A 210 0.70 -12.18 4.95
N LYS A 211 1.82 -12.88 5.04
CA LYS A 211 1.82 -14.35 4.99
C LYS A 211 1.20 -14.95 6.24
N GLY A 212 0.68 -16.18 6.08
CA GLY A 212 0.05 -16.98 7.13
C GLY A 212 0.73 -16.98 8.50
N ILE A 213 2.05 -17.20 8.54
CA ILE A 213 2.81 -17.21 9.79
C ILE A 213 2.73 -15.85 10.50
N GLY A 214 2.86 -14.75 9.77
CA GLY A 214 2.74 -13.41 10.36
C GLY A 214 1.33 -13.12 10.85
N ALA A 215 0.30 -13.49 10.08
CA ALA A 215 -1.09 -13.33 10.49
C ALA A 215 -1.41 -14.13 11.75
N ALA A 216 -0.89 -15.36 11.84
CA ALA A 216 -1.01 -16.17 13.04
C ALA A 216 -0.28 -15.52 14.21
N GLU A 217 0.95 -15.03 14.08
CA GLU A 217 1.68 -14.42 15.20
C GLU A 217 1.01 -13.13 15.72
N LEU A 218 0.30 -12.41 14.84
CA LEU A 218 -0.49 -11.24 15.22
C LEU A 218 -1.91 -11.58 15.72
N ARG A 219 -2.31 -12.87 15.76
CA ARG A 219 -3.64 -13.29 16.21
C ARG A 219 -3.85 -12.85 17.66
N GLY A 220 -4.62 -11.78 17.86
CA GLY A 220 -4.87 -11.20 19.17
C GLY A 220 -4.31 -9.79 19.39
N HIS A 221 -3.49 -9.28 18.47
CA HIS A 221 -3.07 -7.88 18.52
C HIS A 221 -4.30 -6.96 18.37
N PRO A 222 -4.57 -6.05 19.33
CA PRO A 222 -5.85 -5.32 19.39
C PRO A 222 -6.05 -4.37 18.21
N ARG A 223 -4.96 -3.94 17.58
CA ARG A 223 -4.96 -2.99 16.47
C ARG A 223 -5.27 -3.62 15.12
N ILE A 224 -5.07 -4.92 14.94
CA ILE A 224 -5.19 -5.55 13.62
C ILE A 224 -6.63 -6.03 13.42
N SER A 225 -7.28 -5.53 12.36
CA SER A 225 -8.65 -5.95 11.99
C SER A 225 -8.62 -6.98 10.88
N THR A 226 -7.87 -6.71 9.81
CA THR A 226 -7.86 -7.57 8.63
C THR A 226 -6.45 -7.72 8.06
N VAL A 227 -6.23 -8.81 7.33
CA VAL A 227 -5.00 -9.05 6.56
C VAL A 227 -5.40 -9.71 5.26
N ASP A 228 -4.66 -9.50 4.17
CA ASP A 228 -4.87 -10.23 2.92
C ASP A 228 -3.63 -11.00 2.48
N SER A 229 -3.83 -12.03 1.65
CA SER A 229 -2.74 -12.61 0.89
C SER A 229 -3.22 -13.42 -0.30
N GLN A 230 -2.36 -13.47 -1.33
CA GLN A 230 -2.47 -14.35 -2.50
C GLN A 230 -1.32 -15.40 -2.56
N ALA A 231 -0.67 -15.69 -1.43
CA ALA A 231 0.54 -16.53 -1.40
C ALA A 231 0.34 -17.98 -1.89
N TYR A 232 -0.89 -18.49 -1.88
CA TYR A 232 -1.24 -19.80 -2.44
C TYR A 232 -0.84 -19.92 -3.92
N GLY A 233 -0.85 -18.82 -4.69
CA GLY A 233 -0.45 -18.81 -6.10
C GLY A 233 1.02 -19.17 -6.33
N THR A 234 1.90 -18.78 -5.40
CA THR A 234 3.32 -19.14 -5.43
C THR A 234 3.51 -20.62 -5.10
N ARG A 235 2.84 -21.11 -4.05
CA ARG A 235 2.86 -22.54 -3.68
C ARG A 235 2.40 -23.41 -4.85
N ALA A 236 1.28 -23.06 -5.49
CA ALA A 236 0.77 -23.82 -6.63
C ALA A 236 1.74 -23.81 -7.83
N ARG A 237 2.49 -22.72 -8.08
CA ARG A 237 3.54 -22.70 -9.11
C ARG A 237 4.67 -23.68 -8.81
N VAL A 238 5.15 -23.69 -7.57
CA VAL A 238 6.23 -24.59 -7.13
C VAL A 238 5.80 -26.04 -7.28
N LEU A 239 4.65 -26.41 -6.74
CA LEU A 239 4.13 -27.79 -6.80
C LEU A 239 3.90 -28.28 -8.24
N ALA A 240 3.30 -27.43 -9.09
CA ALA A 240 3.06 -27.80 -10.49
C ALA A 240 4.38 -28.02 -11.25
N ARG A 241 5.40 -27.18 -10.99
CA ARG A 241 6.74 -27.32 -11.57
C ARG A 241 7.43 -28.59 -11.12
N GLU A 242 7.41 -28.90 -9.82
CA GLU A 242 8.02 -30.10 -9.25
C GLU A 242 7.36 -31.38 -9.77
N ALA A 243 6.04 -31.35 -9.97
CA ALA A 243 5.28 -32.48 -10.50
C ALA A 243 5.26 -32.55 -12.04
N GLY A 244 5.91 -31.62 -12.73
CA GLY A 244 6.05 -31.64 -14.19
C GLY A 244 4.75 -31.37 -14.98
N PHE A 245 3.76 -30.69 -14.40
CA PHE A 245 2.51 -30.37 -15.09
C PHE A 245 2.14 -28.89 -15.07
N SER A 246 1.20 -28.49 -15.92
CA SER A 246 0.73 -27.10 -16.02
C SER A 246 -0.17 -26.71 -14.84
N LYS A 247 0.08 -25.55 -14.24
CA LYS A 247 -0.77 -25.00 -13.16
C LYS A 247 -2.15 -24.57 -13.69
N THR A 248 -3.10 -25.49 -13.72
CA THR A 248 -4.49 -25.21 -14.13
C THR A 248 -5.26 -24.41 -13.07
N ASN A 249 -6.36 -23.77 -13.46
CA ASN A 249 -7.24 -23.07 -12.51
C ASN A 249 -7.89 -24.01 -11.50
N LYS A 250 -8.21 -25.26 -11.90
CA LYS A 250 -8.76 -26.27 -11.00
C LYS A 250 -7.75 -26.65 -9.92
N PHE A 251 -6.52 -26.98 -10.33
CA PHE A 251 -5.44 -27.28 -9.40
C PHE A 251 -5.13 -26.11 -8.46
N LEU A 252 -5.10 -24.89 -8.99
CA LEU A 252 -4.90 -23.69 -8.18
C LEU A 252 -6.03 -23.50 -7.15
N ALA A 253 -7.29 -23.78 -7.50
CA ALA A 253 -8.42 -23.67 -6.60
C ALA A 253 -8.37 -24.68 -5.45
N GLU A 254 -7.93 -25.92 -5.72
CA GLU A 254 -7.72 -26.95 -4.69
C GLU A 254 -6.64 -26.52 -3.68
N ILE A 255 -5.49 -26.03 -4.18
CA ILE A 255 -4.41 -25.50 -3.32
C ILE A 255 -4.88 -24.27 -2.54
N MET A 256 -5.65 -23.40 -3.18
CA MET A 256 -6.21 -22.20 -2.56
C MET A 256 -7.14 -22.54 -1.40
N ALA A 257 -8.03 -23.53 -1.57
CA ALA A 257 -8.99 -23.92 -0.55
C ALA A 257 -8.30 -24.46 0.71
N ASP A 258 -7.43 -25.45 0.55
CA ASP A 258 -6.66 -26.03 1.65
C ASP A 258 -5.78 -24.97 2.33
N TRP A 259 -5.11 -24.13 1.54
CA TRP A 259 -4.28 -23.07 2.10
C TRP A 259 -5.10 -22.06 2.91
N TYR A 260 -6.25 -21.61 2.40
CA TYR A 260 -7.11 -20.62 3.06
C TYR A 260 -7.66 -21.15 4.39
N GLN A 261 -8.20 -22.38 4.39
CA GLN A 261 -8.69 -23.02 5.61
C GLN A 261 -7.60 -23.13 6.69
N ARG A 262 -6.36 -23.44 6.30
CA ARG A 262 -5.22 -23.46 7.22
C ARG A 262 -4.89 -22.07 7.78
N GLN A 263 -5.08 -20.99 7.02
CA GLN A 263 -4.86 -19.62 7.54
C GLN A 263 -5.93 -19.22 8.55
N VAL A 264 -7.19 -19.48 8.23
CA VAL A 264 -8.32 -19.21 9.11
C VAL A 264 -8.16 -19.98 10.43
N ALA A 265 -7.93 -21.29 10.34
CA ALA A 265 -7.72 -22.14 11.51
C ALA A 265 -6.52 -21.69 12.37
N ALA A 266 -5.45 -21.16 11.76
CA ALA A 266 -4.30 -20.66 12.51
C ALA A 266 -4.61 -19.37 13.28
N ILE A 267 -5.46 -18.50 12.74
CA ILE A 267 -5.84 -17.21 13.36
C ILE A 267 -6.90 -17.39 14.44
N GLU A 268 -7.76 -18.40 14.31
CA GLU A 268 -8.80 -18.75 15.31
C GLU A 268 -8.23 -19.47 16.54
N GLN A 269 -6.99 -19.96 16.49
CA GLN A 269 -6.36 -20.59 17.64
C GLN A 269 -6.20 -19.61 18.81
N PRO A 270 -6.41 -20.08 20.06
CA PRO A 270 -6.18 -19.26 21.24
C PRO A 270 -4.76 -18.69 21.27
N VAL A 271 -4.63 -17.46 21.78
CA VAL A 271 -3.34 -16.81 21.99
C VAL A 271 -2.60 -17.56 23.08
N LYS A 272 -1.47 -18.19 22.73
CA LYS A 272 -0.70 -18.99 23.69
C LYS A 272 0.30 -18.15 24.51
N THR A 273 0.74 -17.02 23.97
CA THR A 273 1.48 -15.93 24.64
C THR A 273 1.71 -14.79 23.63
N THR A 274 1.53 -13.54 24.03
CA THR A 274 1.95 -12.37 23.24
C THR A 274 3.46 -12.24 23.31
N ARG A 275 4.14 -12.29 22.16
CA ARG A 275 5.57 -11.96 22.08
C ARG A 275 5.68 -10.45 21.96
N HIS A 276 6.21 -9.80 22.99
CA HIS A 276 6.66 -8.42 22.87
C HIS A 276 7.92 -8.40 22.00
N PRO A 277 7.98 -7.59 20.94
CA PRO A 277 9.22 -7.43 20.21
C PRO A 277 10.29 -6.78 21.11
N SER A 278 11.56 -6.95 20.72
CA SER A 278 12.67 -6.23 21.35
C SER A 278 12.39 -4.71 21.35
N PRO A 279 12.96 -3.95 22.29
CA PRO A 279 12.81 -2.49 22.31
C PRO A 279 13.07 -1.91 20.93
N LEU A 280 12.24 -0.94 20.52
CA LEU A 280 12.45 -0.20 19.30
C LEU A 280 13.83 0.45 19.35
N LEU A 281 14.63 0.21 18.32
CA LEU A 281 15.89 0.91 18.13
C LEU A 281 15.52 2.27 17.54
N ASN A 282 15.82 3.37 18.24
CA ASN A 282 15.74 4.70 17.66
C ASN A 282 16.75 4.79 16.51
N LEU A 283 16.29 4.60 15.28
CA LEU A 283 17.11 4.69 14.08
C LEU A 283 16.87 6.03 13.40
N CYS A 284 17.13 7.13 14.11
CA CYS A 284 17.26 8.43 13.46
C CYS A 284 18.55 8.43 12.62
N PRO A 285 18.48 8.67 11.30
CA PRO A 285 19.71 8.85 10.53
C PRO A 285 20.50 10.03 11.10
N PRO A 286 21.84 9.95 11.14
CA PRO A 286 22.67 11.07 11.55
C PRO A 286 22.44 12.25 10.62
N ARG A 287 22.54 13.47 11.15
CA ARG A 287 22.52 14.69 10.32
C ARG A 287 23.77 14.70 9.43
N PRO A 288 23.67 15.13 8.17
CA PRO A 288 24.85 15.29 7.32
C PRO A 288 25.83 16.27 7.95
N ASP A 289 27.11 15.92 7.95
CA ASP A 289 28.18 16.83 8.38
C ASP A 289 28.54 17.84 7.28
N ASP A 290 28.25 17.51 6.01
CA ASP A 290 28.52 18.37 4.85
C ASP A 290 27.40 19.42 4.62
N PRO A 291 27.74 20.72 4.54
CA PRO A 291 26.76 21.78 4.29
C PRO A 291 26.01 21.67 2.96
N MET A 292 26.60 21.05 1.92
CA MET A 292 25.90 20.84 0.65
C MET A 292 24.90 19.69 0.78
N GLU A 293 25.29 18.56 1.37
CA GLU A 293 24.35 17.47 1.69
C GLU A 293 23.18 17.95 2.56
N ALA A 294 23.42 18.79 3.57
CA ALA A 294 22.38 19.36 4.42
C ALA A 294 21.38 20.23 3.61
N ARG A 295 21.88 21.04 2.67
CA ARG A 295 21.04 21.85 1.77
C ARG A 295 20.20 20.99 0.84
N LEU A 296 20.80 19.98 0.22
CA LEU A 296 20.06 19.04 -0.64
C LEU A 296 18.96 18.30 0.15
N GLN A 297 19.22 17.95 1.40
CA GLN A 297 18.22 17.34 2.28
C GLN A 297 17.08 18.30 2.59
N GLN A 298 17.38 19.57 2.88
CA GLN A 298 16.37 20.61 3.12
C GLN A 298 15.52 20.87 1.87
N ALA A 299 16.15 21.06 0.71
CA ALA A 299 15.45 21.29 -0.56
C ALA A 299 14.50 20.13 -0.88
N ARG A 300 14.94 18.89 -0.67
CA ARG A 300 14.06 17.72 -0.88
C ARG A 300 12.89 17.68 0.10
N GLU A 301 13.09 18.07 1.36
CA GLU A 301 11.99 18.14 2.33
C GLU A 301 10.96 19.20 1.96
N GLN A 302 11.39 20.39 1.51
CA GLN A 302 10.49 21.44 1.03
C GLN A 302 9.71 20.98 -0.21
N MET A 303 10.37 20.33 -1.18
CA MET A 303 9.69 19.77 -2.34
C MET A 303 8.64 18.72 -1.95
N ARG A 304 8.89 17.91 -0.92
CA ARG A 304 7.87 16.98 -0.39
C ARG A 304 6.70 17.71 0.23
N GLU A 305 6.93 18.79 0.95
CA GLU A 305 5.86 19.62 1.51
C GLU A 305 4.97 20.21 0.40
N LEU A 306 5.58 20.72 -0.68
CA LEU A 306 4.87 21.20 -1.86
C LEU A 306 4.09 20.08 -2.57
N LEU A 307 4.67 18.88 -2.70
CA LEU A 307 3.97 17.73 -3.27
C LEU A 307 2.74 17.38 -2.43
N GLU A 308 2.89 17.38 -1.11
CA GLU A 308 1.81 17.04 -0.21
C GLU A 308 0.69 18.06 -0.21
N SER A 309 1.01 19.36 -0.26
CA SER A 309 0.02 20.44 -0.39
C SER A 309 -0.67 20.43 -1.77
N GLY A 310 -0.11 19.73 -2.75
CA GLY A 310 -0.61 19.66 -4.13
C GLY A 310 -0.16 20.84 -4.99
N GLU A 311 0.90 21.55 -4.58
CA GLU A 311 1.50 22.65 -5.34
C GLU A 311 2.39 22.15 -6.48
N ILE A 312 2.92 20.93 -6.37
CA ILE A 312 3.67 20.24 -7.43
C ILE A 312 3.20 18.80 -7.59
N ASP A 313 3.46 18.24 -8.78
CA ASP A 313 3.17 16.84 -9.11
C ASP A 313 4.31 15.89 -8.74
N TRP A 314 4.00 14.59 -8.62
CA TRP A 314 4.96 13.53 -8.30
C TRP A 314 6.15 13.51 -9.26
N GLU A 315 5.90 13.73 -10.56
CA GLU A 315 6.91 13.75 -11.61
C GLU A 315 7.95 14.86 -11.42
N GLN A 316 7.64 15.90 -10.64
CA GLN A 316 8.55 17.00 -10.36
C GLN A 316 9.53 16.68 -9.22
N VAL A 317 9.29 15.65 -8.42
CA VAL A 317 10.16 15.25 -7.30
C VAL A 317 11.23 14.28 -7.79
N HIS A 318 12.26 14.83 -8.45
CA HIS A 318 13.44 14.07 -8.89
C HIS A 318 14.74 14.85 -8.65
N ASP A 319 15.87 14.13 -8.62
CA ASP A 319 17.19 14.65 -8.21
C ASP A 319 17.61 15.94 -8.94
N GLY A 320 17.33 16.04 -10.24
CA GLY A 320 17.62 17.24 -11.02
C GLY A 320 16.92 18.52 -10.52
N ASN A 321 15.65 18.40 -10.11
CA ASN A 321 14.89 19.55 -9.60
C ASN A 321 15.28 19.87 -8.16
N VAL A 322 15.57 18.85 -7.34
CA VAL A 322 16.11 19.04 -5.98
C VAL A 322 17.43 19.82 -6.04
N LEU A 323 18.31 19.46 -6.98
CA LEU A 323 19.58 20.15 -7.16
C LEU A 323 19.38 21.61 -7.58
N ALA A 324 18.51 21.87 -8.56
CA ALA A 324 18.19 23.23 -8.99
C ALA A 324 17.64 24.07 -7.82
N TRP A 325 16.69 23.52 -7.07
CA TRP A 325 16.08 24.18 -5.91
C TRP A 325 17.12 24.54 -4.83
N ALA A 326 18.02 23.61 -4.53
CA ALA A 326 19.07 23.83 -3.54
C ALA A 326 20.05 24.96 -3.92
N TYR A 327 20.26 25.20 -5.23
CA TYR A 327 21.11 26.29 -5.72
C TYR A 327 20.36 27.62 -5.84
N ASP A 328 19.07 27.60 -6.18
CA ASP A 328 18.26 28.81 -6.24
C ASP A 328 18.13 29.46 -4.85
N GLU A 329 17.96 28.66 -3.79
CA GLU A 329 18.00 29.18 -2.40
C GLU A 329 19.36 29.79 -2.02
N GLU A 330 20.47 29.28 -2.55
CA GLU A 330 21.81 29.87 -2.31
C GLU A 330 21.95 31.23 -3.01
N ALA A 331 21.36 31.40 -4.19
CA ALA A 331 21.34 32.68 -4.89
C ALA A 331 20.50 33.72 -4.11
N GLU A 332 19.34 33.33 -3.57
CA GLU A 332 18.49 34.21 -2.76
C GLU A 332 19.10 34.52 -1.38
N ALA A 333 19.74 33.54 -0.72
CA ALA A 333 20.45 33.78 0.55
C ALA A 333 21.77 34.54 0.38
N GLY A 334 22.30 34.57 -0.86
CA GLY A 334 23.53 35.24 -1.25
C GLY A 334 23.35 36.69 -1.71
N GLU A 335 22.13 37.20 -1.90
CA GLU A 335 21.89 38.61 -2.15
C GLU A 335 22.04 39.42 -0.83
N PRO A 336 23.08 40.26 -0.67
CA PRO A 336 23.08 41.20 0.42
C PRO A 336 21.96 42.18 0.16
N SER A 337 21.02 42.29 1.10
CA SER A 337 20.10 43.42 1.20
C SER A 337 20.91 44.71 1.12
N ILE A 338 20.95 45.31 -0.07
CA ILE A 338 21.38 46.70 -0.23
C ILE A 338 20.23 47.52 0.35
N LEU A 339 20.27 47.66 1.67
CA LEU A 339 19.67 48.79 2.36
C LEU A 339 20.28 50.04 1.74
N LEU A 340 19.57 50.61 0.76
CA LEU A 340 19.74 51.97 0.28
C LEU A 340 19.43 52.90 1.46
N ALA A 341 20.45 53.18 2.26
CA ALA A 341 20.51 54.31 3.16
C ALA A 341 21.21 55.46 2.43
N ALA A 342 20.39 56.38 1.89
CA ALA A 342 20.58 57.84 1.81
C ALA A 342 19.69 58.42 0.71
#